data_AF-A0A8J4EL46-F1
#
_entry.id   AF-A0A8J4EL46-F1
#
_cell.length_a   1.000
_cell.length_b   1.000
_cell.length_c   1.000
_cell.angle_alpha   90.00
_cell.angle_beta   90.00
_cell.angle_gamma   90.00
#
_symmetry.space_group_name_H-M   'P 1'
#
loop_
_entity.id
_entity.type
_entity.pdbx_description
1 polymer ?
#
loop_
_entity_poly.entity_id
_entity_poly.type
_entity_poly.pdbx_seq_one_letter_code
_entity_poly.pdbx_strand_id
1 'polypeptide(L)'
;MANVAGEAGQREAVGNAESEGRKREVLGSVAFRAVGLTIDRASWQNRQFVCSCCGTQAERTWASVRDGEPVAAVYYASCYHHDGVHEAWIDAILGSWATETFDDHVTFGCRVGPVADSPTPAATLVNGGAVAADSPIYGHKLSRDEGLAHPRLAEFWQVVDTVLEHDEVVRQHMYGTAQSS
;
A
#
# COMPACT_ATOMS: atom_id res chain seq x y z
N MET A 1 -14.53 -84.25 -30.17
CA MET A 1 -13.29 -84.97 -30.49
C MET A 1 -12.62 -84.27 -31.66
N ALA A 2 -11.27 -84.21 -31.61
CA ALA A 2 -10.31 -83.67 -32.59
C ALA A 2 -9.93 -82.17 -32.50
N ASN A 3 -8.69 -81.94 -32.01
CA ASN A 3 -7.79 -80.80 -32.16
C ASN A 3 -7.15 -80.76 -33.57
N VAL A 4 -6.75 -79.57 -34.07
CA VAL A 4 -5.50 -79.28 -34.85
C VAL A 4 -5.27 -77.74 -34.81
N ALA A 5 -4.24 -77.20 -34.10
CA ALA A 5 -2.90 -76.74 -34.53
C ALA A 5 -2.85 -75.67 -35.66
N GLY A 6 -2.32 -74.46 -35.42
CA GLY A 6 -0.98 -73.99 -35.88
C GLY A 6 -1.15 -73.11 -37.14
N GLU A 7 -0.42 -72.05 -37.50
CA GLU A 7 0.86 -71.45 -37.11
C GLU A 7 0.92 -69.96 -37.53
N ALA A 8 1.99 -69.32 -37.06
CA ALA A 8 2.56 -68.00 -37.30
C ALA A 8 2.51 -67.39 -38.73
N GLY A 9 2.38 -66.06 -38.76
CA GLY A 9 2.80 -65.18 -39.86
C GLY A 9 3.26 -63.83 -39.29
N GLN A 10 4.52 -63.50 -39.53
CA GLN A 10 5.31 -62.41 -38.93
C GLN A 10 5.68 -61.36 -40.00
N ARG A 11 6.02 -60.15 -39.54
CA ARG A 11 6.85 -59.05 -40.16
C ARG A 11 6.08 -57.78 -40.57
N GLU A 12 6.20 -56.70 -39.79
CA GLU A 12 7.20 -55.59 -39.81
C GLU A 12 6.81 -54.48 -40.82
N ALA A 13 6.30 -53.33 -40.34
CA ALA A 13 7.00 -52.04 -40.14
C ALA A 13 7.60 -51.46 -41.44
N VAL A 14 7.31 -50.23 -41.87
CA VAL A 14 8.01 -48.99 -41.46
C VAL A 14 7.20 -47.76 -41.94
N GLY A 15 7.15 -46.70 -41.13
CA GLY A 15 6.64 -45.38 -41.53
C GLY A 15 6.82 -44.35 -40.42
N ASN A 16 8.06 -43.88 -40.24
CA ASN A 16 8.47 -42.90 -39.25
C ASN A 16 8.08 -41.48 -39.72
N ALA A 17 7.30 -40.74 -38.94
CA ALA A 17 6.98 -39.33 -39.21
C ALA A 17 7.81 -38.45 -38.28
N GLU A 18 8.65 -37.62 -38.89
CA GLU A 18 9.50 -36.61 -38.27
C GLU A 18 8.62 -35.56 -37.56
N SER A 19 8.97 -35.25 -36.30
CA SER A 19 8.41 -34.08 -35.59
C SER A 19 9.53 -33.07 -35.39
N GLU A 20 9.42 -31.96 -36.12
CA GLU A 20 10.34 -30.83 -36.04
C GLU A 20 10.25 -30.15 -34.67
N GLY A 21 11.42 -29.96 -34.06
CA GLY A 21 11.60 -29.35 -32.75
C GLY A 21 11.18 -27.88 -32.74
N ARG A 22 10.14 -27.58 -31.96
CA ARG A 22 9.80 -26.21 -31.56
C ARG A 22 10.79 -25.77 -30.47
N LYS A 23 11.79 -24.98 -30.86
CA LYS A 23 12.65 -24.23 -29.94
C LYS A 23 11.76 -23.38 -29.02
N ARG A 24 11.68 -23.74 -27.75
CA ARG A 24 11.11 -22.87 -26.70
C ARG A 24 12.18 -21.86 -26.33
N GLU A 25 11.99 -20.63 -26.77
CA GLU A 25 12.64 -19.44 -26.24
C GLU A 25 12.38 -19.40 -24.73
N VAL A 26 13.46 -19.37 -23.94
CA VAL A 26 13.40 -19.15 -22.50
C VAL A 26 13.17 -17.66 -22.30
N LEU A 27 11.91 -17.26 -22.08
CA LEU A 27 11.59 -15.92 -21.61
C LEU A 27 12.21 -15.77 -20.21
N GLY A 28 13.13 -14.82 -20.10
CA GLY A 28 13.82 -14.50 -18.86
C GLY A 28 12.82 -14.20 -17.74
N SER A 29 13.00 -14.87 -16.61
CA SER A 29 12.34 -14.51 -15.36
C SER A 29 12.83 -13.13 -14.95
N VAL A 30 11.99 -12.11 -15.12
CA VAL A 30 12.18 -10.84 -14.43
C VAL A 30 11.82 -11.11 -12.97
N ALA A 31 12.80 -11.07 -12.09
CA ALA A 31 12.55 -11.12 -10.66
C ALA A 31 11.65 -9.94 -10.29
N PHE A 32 10.38 -10.21 -10.00
CA PHE A 32 9.50 -9.27 -9.32
C PHE A 32 10.14 -9.00 -7.96
N ARG A 33 10.73 -7.81 -7.78
CA ARG A 33 10.98 -7.30 -6.43
C ARG A 33 9.60 -6.95 -5.87
N ALA A 34 8.98 -7.89 -5.18
CA ALA A 34 7.97 -7.56 -4.18
C ALA A 34 8.72 -6.95 -2.99
N VAL A 35 9.15 -5.70 -3.11
CA VAL A 35 9.56 -4.92 -1.94
C VAL A 35 8.38 -3.99 -1.69
N GLY A 36 7.56 -4.35 -0.70
CA GLY A 36 6.50 -3.49 -0.21
C GLY A 36 7.10 -2.33 0.56
N LEU A 37 6.34 -1.24 0.67
CA LEU A 37 6.70 -0.11 1.51
C LEU A 37 6.82 -0.55 2.98
N THR A 38 7.75 0.05 3.71
CA THR A 38 7.97 -0.23 5.14
C THR A 38 8.07 1.05 5.93
N ILE A 39 7.50 1.07 7.15
CA ILE A 39 7.69 2.18 8.07
C ILE A 39 9.05 2.05 8.74
N ASP A 40 9.88 3.08 8.61
CA ASP A 40 11.16 3.15 9.32
C ASP A 40 10.91 3.41 10.81
N ARG A 41 10.98 2.33 11.59
CA ARG A 41 10.76 2.33 13.04
C ARG A 41 11.73 3.23 13.80
N ALA A 42 12.95 3.47 13.30
CA ALA A 42 13.90 4.36 13.97
C ALA A 42 13.47 5.83 13.85
N SER A 43 12.69 6.16 12.81
CA SER A 43 12.14 7.50 12.60
C SER A 43 10.74 7.69 13.19
N TRP A 44 10.11 6.62 13.67
CA TRP A 44 8.74 6.66 14.18
C TRP A 44 8.66 7.46 15.47
N GLN A 45 7.69 8.35 15.52
CA GLN A 45 7.41 9.22 16.65
C GLN A 45 5.91 9.22 16.91
N ASN A 46 5.54 9.46 18.16
CA ASN A 46 4.16 9.74 18.54
C ASN A 46 4.06 10.98 19.43
N ARG A 47 2.85 11.53 19.45
CA ARG A 47 2.48 12.59 20.38
C ARG A 47 0.99 12.48 20.71
N GLN A 48 0.70 12.57 22.00
CA GLN A 48 -0.65 12.76 22.50
C GLN A 48 -0.98 14.26 22.61
N PHE A 49 -2.21 14.63 22.27
CA PHE A 49 -2.71 16.00 22.36
C PHE A 49 -4.23 16.04 22.55
N VAL A 50 -4.77 17.18 22.98
CA VAL A 50 -6.22 17.35 23.17
C VAL A 50 -6.80 18.06 21.94
N CYS A 51 -7.91 17.56 21.37
CA CYS A 51 -8.58 18.28 20.29
C CYS A 51 -9.12 19.61 20.81
N SER A 52 -8.74 20.71 20.17
CA SER A 52 -9.31 22.02 20.46
C SER A 52 -10.81 22.13 20.14
N CYS A 53 -11.31 21.25 19.26
CA CYS A 53 -12.69 21.20 18.81
C CYS A 53 -13.67 20.69 19.88
N CYS A 54 -13.33 19.59 20.56
CA CYS A 54 -14.24 18.83 21.43
C CYS A 54 -13.62 18.45 22.79
N GLY A 55 -12.33 18.72 23.01
CA GLY A 55 -11.65 18.39 24.25
C GLY A 55 -11.26 16.91 24.41
N THR A 56 -11.55 16.05 23.42
CA THR A 56 -11.17 14.63 23.47
C THR A 56 -9.67 14.43 23.25
N GLN A 57 -9.11 13.40 23.89
CA GLN A 57 -7.74 12.96 23.67
C GLN A 57 -7.57 12.44 22.23
N ALA A 58 -6.49 12.87 21.59
CA ALA A 58 -6.08 12.46 20.26
C ALA A 58 -4.60 12.06 20.27
N GLU A 59 -4.20 11.32 19.25
CA GLU A 59 -2.81 10.88 19.05
C GLU A 59 -2.37 11.23 17.63
N ARG A 60 -1.10 11.60 17.48
CA ARG A 60 -0.48 11.78 16.17
C ARG A 60 0.78 10.95 16.09
N THR A 61 0.92 10.17 15.03
CA THR A 61 2.18 9.49 14.69
C THR A 61 2.75 10.04 13.40
N TRP A 62 4.07 9.92 13.25
CA TRP A 62 4.76 10.22 12.00
C TRP A 62 6.04 9.41 11.91
N ALA A 63 6.40 9.06 10.67
CA ALA A 63 7.64 8.38 10.38
C ALA A 63 7.99 8.52 8.88
N SER A 64 9.20 8.13 8.53
CA SER A 64 9.60 7.86 7.15
C SER A 64 9.06 6.50 6.69
N VAL A 65 8.69 6.42 5.42
CA VAL A 65 8.31 5.20 4.71
C VAL A 65 9.36 4.92 3.64
N ARG A 66 9.87 3.69 3.58
CA ARG A 66 10.95 3.28 2.67
C ARG A 66 10.45 2.32 1.61
N ASP A 67 11.00 2.44 0.40
CA ASP A 67 10.93 1.44 -0.67
C ASP A 67 12.32 0.81 -0.83
N GLY A 68 12.59 -0.22 -0.02
CA GLY A 68 13.94 -0.74 0.16
C GLY A 68 14.83 0.23 0.95
N GLU A 69 15.93 0.68 0.34
CA GLU A 69 16.87 1.62 0.97
C GLU A 69 16.36 3.07 1.00
N PRO A 70 15.89 3.68 -0.11
CA PRO A 70 15.47 5.07 -0.10
C PRO A 70 14.20 5.29 0.73
N VAL A 71 14.12 6.47 1.35
CA VAL A 71 12.85 7.00 1.87
C VAL A 71 12.01 7.42 0.67
N ALA A 72 10.82 6.86 0.56
CA ALA A 72 9.84 7.18 -0.47
C ALA A 72 8.88 8.30 -0.02
N ALA A 73 8.55 8.33 1.28
CA ALA A 73 7.61 9.27 1.84
C ALA A 73 7.88 9.58 3.32
N VAL A 74 7.28 10.66 3.83
CA VAL A 74 7.01 10.87 5.26
C VAL A 74 5.52 11.02 5.43
N TYR A 75 4.94 10.35 6.43
CA TYR A 75 3.53 10.53 6.78
C TYR A 75 3.35 11.22 8.13
N TYR A 76 2.22 11.88 8.29
CA TYR A 76 1.67 12.34 9.56
C TYR A 76 0.24 11.81 9.68
N ALA A 77 -0.04 10.99 10.68
CA ALA A 77 -1.37 10.43 10.93
C ALA A 77 -1.91 10.94 12.26
N SER A 78 -3.03 11.67 12.22
CA SER A 78 -3.73 12.14 13.41
C SER A 78 -4.98 11.30 13.65
N CYS A 79 -5.02 10.61 14.78
CA CYS A 79 -6.12 9.77 15.23
C CYS A 79 -7.04 10.56 16.17
N TYR A 80 -8.24 10.86 15.72
CA TYR A 80 -9.26 11.61 16.43
C TYR A 80 -10.42 10.70 16.84
N HIS A 81 -11.05 11.03 17.95
CA HIS A 81 -12.27 10.40 18.41
C HIS A 81 -13.34 11.46 18.68
N HIS A 82 -13.94 11.99 17.60
CA HIS A 82 -14.96 13.02 17.70
C HIS A 82 -16.33 12.37 17.93
N ASP A 83 -17.01 12.73 19.01
CA ASP A 83 -18.37 12.28 19.32
C ASP A 83 -18.58 10.75 19.25
N GLY A 84 -17.60 9.96 19.68
CA GLY A 84 -17.67 8.50 19.60
C GLY A 84 -17.12 7.89 18.31
N VAL A 85 -16.77 8.71 17.31
CA VAL A 85 -16.37 8.29 15.97
C VAL A 85 -14.85 8.32 15.84
N HIS A 86 -14.28 7.15 15.53
CA HIS A 86 -12.86 7.01 15.22
C HIS A 86 -12.56 7.47 13.79
N GLU A 87 -11.63 8.42 13.66
CA GLU A 87 -11.15 8.91 12.37
C GLU A 87 -9.63 9.09 12.39
N ALA A 88 -8.96 8.69 11.32
CA ALA A 88 -7.57 9.04 11.07
C ALA A 88 -7.48 10.05 9.92
N TRP A 89 -6.70 11.10 10.11
CA TRP A 89 -6.35 12.05 9.06
C TRP A 89 -4.88 11.88 8.75
N ILE A 90 -4.57 11.43 7.52
CA ILE A 90 -3.23 11.05 7.10
C ILE A 90 -2.79 11.99 5.99
N ASP A 91 -1.73 12.75 6.26
CA ASP A 91 -0.98 13.47 5.25
C ASP A 91 0.26 12.65 4.88
N ALA A 92 0.53 12.49 3.58
CA ALA A 92 1.75 11.84 3.10
C ALA A 92 2.47 12.74 2.10
N ILE A 93 3.75 12.96 2.38
CA ILE A 93 4.65 13.78 1.59
C ILE A 93 5.51 12.83 0.76
N LEU A 94 5.30 12.85 -0.56
CA LEU A 94 6.06 12.05 -1.51
C LEU A 94 7.11 12.94 -2.18
N GLY A 95 8.34 12.44 -2.37
CA GLY A 95 9.42 13.23 -2.96
C GLY A 95 10.79 12.63 -2.70
N SER A 96 11.85 13.36 -3.09
CA SER A 96 13.23 12.93 -2.88
C SER A 96 13.75 13.36 -1.52
N TRP A 97 14.10 12.36 -0.70
CA TRP A 97 14.64 12.57 0.64
C TRP A 97 16.17 12.47 0.67
N ALA A 98 16.79 13.02 1.72
CA ALA A 98 18.25 13.15 1.86
C ALA A 98 18.93 14.06 0.82
N THR A 99 18.17 15.00 0.26
CA THR A 99 18.69 16.13 -0.52
C THR A 99 18.57 17.43 0.29
N GLU A 100 19.20 18.50 -0.17
CA GLU A 100 19.11 19.82 0.48
C GLU A 100 17.83 20.60 0.10
N THR A 101 17.01 20.06 -0.81
CA THR A 101 15.82 20.73 -1.38
C THR A 101 14.58 19.87 -1.26
N PHE A 102 13.40 20.50 -1.26
CA PHE A 102 12.10 19.82 -1.20
C PHE A 102 11.21 20.17 -2.40
N ASP A 103 11.83 20.57 -3.52
CA ASP A 103 11.11 21.15 -4.66
C ASP A 103 10.28 20.11 -5.42
N ASP A 104 10.59 18.82 -5.29
CA ASP A 104 9.82 17.71 -5.85
C ASP A 104 8.82 17.11 -4.85
N HIS A 105 8.69 17.69 -3.65
CA HIS A 105 7.74 17.23 -2.66
C HIS A 105 6.32 17.58 -3.07
N VAL A 106 5.43 16.60 -2.93
CA VAL A 106 3.98 16.76 -3.06
C VAL A 106 3.31 16.18 -1.83
N THR A 107 2.37 16.92 -1.25
CA THR A 107 1.61 16.47 -0.07
C THR A 107 0.20 16.10 -0.47
N PHE A 108 -0.14 14.83 -0.28
CA PHE A 108 -1.51 14.32 -0.33
C PHE A 108 -2.11 14.26 1.08
N GLY A 109 -3.43 14.26 1.17
CA GLY A 109 -4.16 14.03 2.41
C GLY A 109 -5.34 13.08 2.21
N CYS A 110 -5.64 12.25 3.20
CA CYS A 110 -6.89 11.50 3.27
C CYS A 110 -7.51 11.53 4.67
N ARG A 111 -8.84 11.34 4.71
CA ARG A 111 -9.60 11.00 5.92
C ARG A 111 -9.96 9.52 5.84
N VAL A 112 -9.67 8.78 6.89
CA VAL A 112 -10.04 7.39 7.10
C VAL A 112 -11.06 7.34 8.22
N GLY A 113 -12.20 6.72 8.00
CA GLY A 113 -13.27 6.66 9.00
C GLY A 113 -14.45 5.85 8.54
N PRO A 114 -15.51 5.76 9.37
CA PRO A 114 -16.74 5.07 9.01
C PRO A 114 -17.36 5.65 7.73
N VAL A 115 -17.94 4.74 6.94
CA VAL A 115 -18.75 5.04 5.77
C VAL A 115 -20.09 4.33 5.95
N ALA A 116 -21.18 5.00 5.59
CA ALA A 116 -22.51 4.42 5.67
C ALA A 116 -22.57 3.08 4.91
N ASP A 117 -23.25 2.10 5.50
CA ASP A 117 -23.44 0.76 4.94
C ASP A 117 -22.16 -0.05 4.68
N SER A 118 -21.02 0.36 5.27
CA SER A 118 -19.76 -0.38 5.22
C SER A 118 -19.39 -0.93 6.60
N PRO A 119 -19.04 -2.23 6.72
CA PRO A 119 -18.55 -2.80 7.98
C PRO A 119 -17.11 -2.40 8.29
N THR A 120 -16.39 -1.79 7.34
CA THR A 120 -15.00 -1.37 7.48
C THR A 120 -14.84 0.12 7.19
N PRO A 121 -13.91 0.83 7.84
CA PRO A 121 -13.60 2.21 7.48
C PRO A 121 -13.06 2.29 6.05
N ALA A 122 -13.23 3.45 5.42
CA ALA A 122 -12.64 3.72 4.10
C ALA A 122 -11.83 5.01 4.13
N ALA A 123 -10.78 5.06 3.31
CA ALA A 123 -9.97 6.25 3.08
C ALA A 123 -10.56 7.06 1.92
N THR A 124 -10.64 8.37 2.08
CA THR A 124 -11.09 9.32 1.04
C THR A 124 -10.12 10.48 0.95
N LEU A 125 -9.73 10.86 -0.26
CA LEU A 125 -8.87 12.03 -0.49
C LEU A 125 -9.49 13.31 0.05
N VAL A 126 -8.65 14.14 0.64
CA VAL A 126 -8.93 15.52 1.08
C VAL A 126 -7.76 16.41 0.64
N ASN A 127 -7.79 17.70 1.01
CA ASN A 127 -6.65 18.59 0.77
C ASN A 127 -5.45 18.15 1.64
N GLY A 128 -4.28 17.99 1.02
CA GLY A 128 -3.06 17.63 1.72
C GLY A 128 -2.55 18.76 2.62
N GLY A 129 -2.12 18.42 3.82
CA GLY A 129 -1.51 19.36 4.78
C GLY A 129 -2.44 20.50 5.18
N ALA A 130 -3.77 20.31 5.12
CA ALA A 130 -4.77 21.37 5.30
C ALA A 130 -4.67 22.12 6.64
N VAL A 131 -4.17 21.44 7.69
CA VAL A 131 -3.99 22.01 9.04
C VAL A 131 -2.52 22.24 9.39
N ALA A 132 -1.60 21.85 8.50
CA ALA A 132 -0.18 22.10 8.68
C ALA A 132 0.15 23.52 8.22
N ALA A 133 0.96 24.24 9.00
CA ALA A 133 1.55 25.49 8.52
C ALA A 133 2.39 25.23 7.27
N ASP A 134 2.52 26.23 6.41
CA ASP A 134 3.38 26.11 5.24
C ASP A 134 4.84 26.03 5.66
N SER A 135 5.55 25.08 5.06
CA SER A 135 6.97 24.82 5.27
C SER A 135 7.50 24.13 4.01
N PRO A 136 8.76 24.41 3.59
CA PRO A 136 9.35 23.81 2.40
C PRO A 136 9.20 22.29 2.33
N ILE A 137 9.27 21.59 3.47
CA ILE A 137 9.14 20.12 3.52
C ILE A 137 7.83 19.59 2.94
N TYR A 138 6.73 20.36 2.96
CA TYR A 138 5.45 19.92 2.40
C TYR A 138 5.40 20.08 0.87
N GLY A 139 6.35 20.80 0.28
CA GLY A 139 6.35 21.14 -1.15
C GLY A 139 4.99 21.65 -1.62
N HIS A 140 4.46 21.06 -2.69
CA HIS A 140 3.13 21.37 -3.18
C HIS A 140 2.04 20.56 -2.45
N LYS A 141 1.28 21.24 -1.60
CA LYS A 141 0.07 20.70 -0.97
C LYS A 141 -1.07 20.60 -1.99
N LEU A 142 -1.45 19.37 -2.34
CA LEU A 142 -2.47 19.12 -3.35
C LEU A 142 -3.87 19.37 -2.76
N SER A 143 -4.73 20.03 -3.52
CA SER A 143 -6.16 19.94 -3.33
C SER A 143 -6.65 18.51 -3.62
N ARG A 144 -7.85 18.17 -3.15
CA ARG A 144 -8.48 16.88 -3.46
C ARG A 144 -8.55 16.60 -4.96
N ASP A 145 -8.91 17.59 -5.76
CA ASP A 145 -9.10 17.42 -7.21
C ASP A 145 -7.75 17.25 -7.94
N GLU A 146 -6.72 18.00 -7.52
CA GLU A 146 -5.35 17.78 -8.01
C GLU A 146 -4.85 16.39 -7.63
N GLY A 147 -5.09 15.95 -6.39
CA GLY A 147 -4.73 14.61 -5.92
C GLY A 147 -5.39 13.49 -6.72
N LEU A 148 -6.67 13.63 -7.06
CA LEU A 148 -7.41 12.68 -7.90
C LEU A 148 -6.84 12.56 -9.32
N ALA A 149 -6.28 13.65 -9.86
CA ALA A 149 -5.66 13.68 -11.18
C ALA A 149 -4.15 13.39 -11.16
N HIS A 150 -3.54 13.26 -9.98
CA HIS A 150 -2.08 13.22 -9.85
C HIS A 150 -1.50 11.86 -10.27
N PRO A 151 -0.40 11.81 -11.05
CA PRO A 151 0.19 10.55 -11.52
C PRO A 151 0.72 9.65 -10.40
N ARG A 152 1.05 10.22 -9.24
CA ARG A 152 1.51 9.48 -8.03
C ARG A 152 0.39 9.04 -7.10
N LEU A 153 -0.89 9.15 -7.50
CA LEU A 153 -2.02 8.76 -6.64
C LEU A 153 -1.94 7.31 -6.16
N ALA A 154 -1.49 6.39 -7.02
CA ALA A 154 -1.34 4.98 -6.64
C ALA A 154 -0.29 4.78 -5.54
N GLU A 155 0.83 5.52 -5.60
CA GLU A 155 1.88 5.49 -4.59
C GLU A 155 1.39 6.07 -3.25
N PHE A 156 0.61 7.15 -3.30
CA PHE A 156 -0.04 7.68 -2.10
C PHE A 156 -0.90 6.62 -1.40
N TRP A 157 -1.72 5.88 -2.16
CA TRP A 157 -2.55 4.82 -1.57
C TRP A 157 -1.72 3.68 -0.98
N GLN A 158 -0.60 3.30 -1.61
CA GLN A 158 0.32 2.32 -1.03
C GLN A 158 0.89 2.80 0.31
N VAL A 159 1.22 4.09 0.45
CA VAL A 159 1.64 4.67 1.74
C VAL A 159 0.52 4.59 2.77
N VAL A 160 -0.72 4.96 2.40
CA VAL A 160 -1.88 4.89 3.30
C VAL A 160 -2.14 3.46 3.77
N ASP A 161 -2.13 2.48 2.86
CA ASP A 161 -2.29 1.07 3.20
C ASP A 161 -1.21 0.61 4.17
N THR A 162 0.05 0.96 3.89
CA THR A 162 1.20 0.67 4.78
C THR A 162 1.00 1.26 6.18
N VAL A 163 0.51 2.49 6.28
CA VAL A 163 0.23 3.14 7.56
C VAL A 163 -0.91 2.44 8.30
N LEU A 164 -2.01 2.11 7.61
CA LEU A 164 -3.16 1.42 8.20
C LEU A 164 -2.83 -0.01 8.67
N GLU A 165 -1.93 -0.69 7.96
CA GLU A 165 -1.53 -2.07 8.26
C GLU A 165 -0.41 -2.18 9.30
N HIS A 166 0.50 -1.19 9.38
CA HIS A 166 1.76 -1.34 10.10
C HIS A 166 2.06 -0.27 11.15
N ASP A 167 1.40 0.90 11.13
CA ASP A 167 1.47 1.81 12.27
C ASP A 167 0.54 1.29 13.37
N GLU A 168 1.12 0.85 14.50
CA GLU A 168 0.36 0.23 15.59
C GLU A 168 -0.70 1.16 16.18
N VAL A 169 -0.42 2.45 16.32
CA VAL A 169 -1.37 3.42 16.89
C VAL A 169 -2.52 3.63 15.92
N VAL A 170 -2.23 3.85 14.64
CA VAL A 170 -3.27 4.04 13.62
C VAL A 170 -4.11 2.77 13.47
N ARG A 171 -3.47 1.60 13.34
CA ARG A 171 -4.15 0.32 13.19
C ARG A 171 -5.04 0.01 14.39
N GLN A 172 -4.53 0.21 15.61
CA GLN A 172 -5.33 0.01 16.82
C GLN A 172 -6.48 1.02 16.91
N HIS A 173 -6.24 2.28 16.54
CA HIS A 173 -7.28 3.30 16.55
C HIS A 173 -8.41 2.98 15.56
N MET A 174 -8.08 2.47 14.37
CA MET A 174 -9.05 2.21 13.30
C MET A 174 -9.74 0.84 13.41
N TYR A 175 -9.04 -0.18 13.90
CA TYR A 175 -9.50 -1.57 13.87
C TYR A 175 -9.52 -2.25 15.25
N GLY A 176 -8.98 -1.61 16.29
CA GLY A 176 -8.78 -2.21 17.62
C GLY A 176 -10.05 -2.32 18.47
N THR A 177 -11.20 -1.81 18.02
CA THR A 177 -12.47 -1.83 18.79
C THR A 177 -13.32 -3.07 18.56
N ALA A 178 -12.79 -4.11 17.90
CA ALA A 178 -13.46 -5.41 17.74
C ALA A 178 -13.36 -6.36 18.96
N GLN A 179 -12.90 -5.90 20.14
CA GLN A 179 -12.87 -6.73 21.35
C GLN A 179 -13.26 -5.92 22.59
N SER A 180 -14.56 -5.83 22.85
CA SER A 180 -15.13 -5.59 24.18
C SER A 180 -16.48 -6.29 24.22
N SER A 181 -16.45 -7.56 24.65
CA SER A 181 -17.60 -8.35 25.09
C SER A 181 -17.45 -8.59 26.58
#